data_AF-A0A9E1MRC6-F1
#
_entry.id   AF-A0A9E1MRC6-F1
#
_cell.length_a   1.000
_cell.length_b   1.000
_cell.length_c   1.000
_cell.angle_alpha   90.00
_cell.angle_beta   90.00
_cell.angle_gamma   90.00
#
_symmetry.space_group_name_H-M   'P 1'
#
loop_
_entity.id
_entity.type
_entity.pdbx_description
1 polymer ?
#
loop_
_entity_poly.entity_id
_entity_poly.type
_entity_poly.pdbx_seq_one_letter_code
_entity_poly.pdbx_strand_id
1 'polypeptide(L)'
;KYQLASQSVQTSVNVTKRQISAIAFTAKDKVYDENAKADYTITNLEGVLNDDKAFVTVIGSAEFTDANADTSKTVTLSGLTLSGTKSGNYELNVTGDVTAQASISKAKVEFTLGTLEYTYDGTEKTVPVTAAVDGEAYTNYTVAYQKDGSAAETVNASEYDVVITLGDTTNYETDYTPKTLKIVKASQSAITITGLIGTIDYGAVFALSAAGGNGDGAVTWASSNPDIAQIDANTGVVTIKGTGEAVTITATKAGDENFGGEQTAAVTFTPIKKSVGFKVTNLNQIYDGSAKRVTVMPSVGSENFSITYTDENGNTVDAPTNAGIYYADVHATGHYDGYTTAVLTIKNGLVNTSGYTFEVADAVYGSAPVITQPESTVYPNGAVAKVTYTGSGIYSETTEQPKNAGSYTAILTISGDNYETV
;
A
#
# COMPACT_ATOMS: atom_id res chain seq x y z
N LYS A 1 126.75 68.04 31.41
CA LYS A 1 125.49 67.80 30.68
C LYS A 1 125.67 66.55 29.83
N TYR A 2 125.01 65.44 30.17
CA TYR A 2 124.86 64.31 29.25
C TYR A 2 123.41 64.34 28.75
N GLN A 3 123.23 64.39 27.43
CA GLN A 3 121.91 64.33 26.80
C GLN A 3 121.70 62.88 26.35
N LEU A 4 120.79 62.17 27.03
CA LEU A 4 120.30 60.88 26.56
C LEU A 4 119.34 61.17 25.41
N ALA A 5 119.75 60.88 24.18
CA ALA A 5 118.83 60.81 23.06
C ALA A 5 118.27 59.37 23.01
N SER A 6 117.00 59.20 23.38
CA SER A 6 116.27 57.98 23.02
C SER A 6 115.80 58.10 21.58
N GLN A 7 116.40 57.36 20.66
CA GLN A 7 115.75 57.05 19.38
C GLN A 7 114.66 56.01 19.66
N SER A 8 113.40 56.41 19.60
CA SER A 8 112.31 55.45 19.44
C SER A 8 112.26 55.04 17.96
N VAL A 9 112.62 53.79 17.66
CA VAL A 9 112.34 53.18 16.36
C VAL A 9 110.85 52.85 16.34
N GLN A 10 110.06 53.65 15.63
CA GLN A 10 108.68 53.29 15.34
C GLN A 10 108.67 52.44 14.06
N THR A 11 108.08 51.25 14.15
CA THR A 11 107.70 50.44 13.00
C THR A 11 106.20 50.23 13.06
N SER A 12 105.52 50.37 11.92
CA SER A 12 104.10 50.06 11.79
C SER A 12 103.95 48.59 11.41
N VAL A 13 103.14 47.86 12.17
CA VAL A 13 102.73 46.49 11.84
C VAL A 13 101.27 46.53 11.40
N ASN A 14 100.99 45.98 10.23
CA ASN A 14 99.63 45.78 9.75
C ASN A 14 99.17 44.37 10.14
N VAL A 15 98.05 44.26 10.85
CA VAL A 15 97.38 43.00 11.13
C VAL A 15 96.10 42.95 10.30
N THR A 16 95.98 41.97 9.42
CA THR A 16 94.79 41.78 8.58
C THR A 16 93.71 41.04 9.35
N LYS A 17 92.44 41.24 8.95
CA LYS A 17 91.31 40.51 9.53
C LYS A 17 91.42 39.01 9.26
N ARG A 18 90.95 38.20 10.21
CA ARG A 18 90.89 36.75 10.05
C ARG A 18 89.63 36.37 9.26
N GLN A 19 89.79 35.47 8.30
CA GLN A 19 88.70 35.06 7.41
C GLN A 19 87.79 34.04 8.09
N ILE A 20 86.48 34.22 7.93
CA ILE A 20 85.46 33.19 8.21
C ILE A 20 85.14 32.52 6.88
N SER A 21 85.54 31.25 6.74
CA SER A 21 85.48 30.52 5.46
C SER A 21 84.18 29.73 5.25
N ALA A 22 83.46 29.42 6.33
CA ALA A 22 82.19 28.71 6.27
C ALA A 22 81.29 29.05 7.46
N ILE A 23 79.98 28.95 7.23
CA ILE A 23 78.94 29.11 8.23
C ILE A 23 78.10 27.83 8.22
N ALA A 24 77.92 27.22 9.38
CA ALA A 24 76.96 26.15 9.56
C ALA A 24 75.79 26.66 10.39
N PHE A 25 74.57 26.29 10.01
CA PHE A 25 73.35 26.63 10.72
C PHE A 25 72.33 25.49 10.61
N THR A 26 71.35 25.50 11.51
CA THR A 26 70.15 24.65 11.41
C THR A 26 68.94 25.52 11.11
N ALA A 27 68.04 25.02 10.27
CA ALA A 27 66.72 25.60 10.06
C ALA A 27 65.69 24.81 10.87
N LYS A 28 64.62 25.49 11.31
CA LYS A 28 63.54 24.86 12.07
C LYS A 28 62.40 24.44 11.14
N ASP A 29 61.86 23.25 11.36
CA ASP A 29 60.62 22.82 10.74
C ASP A 29 59.45 23.73 11.14
N LYS A 30 58.48 23.91 10.24
CA LYS A 30 57.28 24.71 10.48
C LYS A 30 56.04 24.06 9.88
N VAL A 31 54.88 24.54 10.31
CA VAL A 31 53.61 24.29 9.60
C VAL A 31 53.44 25.35 8.53
N TYR A 32 52.78 25.00 7.43
CA TYR A 32 52.43 25.92 6.36
C TYR A 32 51.70 27.16 6.91
N ASP A 33 52.24 28.34 6.62
CA ASP A 33 51.75 29.66 7.07
C ASP A 33 51.74 30.67 5.91
N GLU A 34 51.66 30.18 4.67
CA GLU A 34 51.70 30.96 3.42
C GLU A 34 53.02 31.69 3.13
N ASN A 35 54.06 31.52 3.96
CA ASN A 35 55.31 32.27 3.84
C ASN A 35 56.57 31.39 3.84
N ALA A 36 57.53 31.74 2.99
CA ALA A 36 58.80 31.02 2.84
C ALA A 36 59.84 31.34 3.92
N LYS A 37 59.57 32.23 4.88
CA LYS A 37 60.54 32.54 5.95
C LYS A 37 60.79 31.34 6.85
N ALA A 38 62.07 31.11 7.17
CA ALA A 38 62.52 30.10 8.09
C ALA A 38 63.14 30.72 9.35
N ASP A 39 62.90 30.11 10.50
CA ASP A 39 63.70 30.36 11.69
C ASP A 39 64.98 29.52 11.63
N TYR A 40 66.09 30.10 12.08
CA TYR A 40 67.40 29.47 11.98
C TYR A 40 68.27 29.70 13.22
N THR A 41 69.26 28.84 13.43
CA THR A 41 70.28 28.98 14.48
C THR A 41 71.66 28.71 13.91
N ILE A 42 72.58 29.67 14.05
CA ILE A 42 73.99 29.47 13.68
C ILE A 42 74.61 28.47 14.65
N THR A 43 75.22 27.40 14.13
CA THR A 43 75.84 26.34 14.92
C THR A 43 77.37 26.40 14.89
N ASN A 44 77.97 26.90 13.81
CA ASN A 44 79.42 27.05 13.71
C ASN A 44 79.85 28.17 12.76
N LEU A 45 80.95 28.85 13.10
CA LEU A 45 81.66 29.81 12.26
C LEU A 45 83.10 29.34 12.09
N GLU A 46 83.42 28.79 10.93
CA GLU A 46 84.78 28.30 10.66
C GLU A 46 85.74 29.46 10.46
N GLY A 47 86.83 29.46 11.22
CA GLY A 47 87.81 30.55 11.21
C GLY A 47 87.75 31.47 12.42
N VAL A 48 86.68 31.41 13.24
CA VAL A 48 86.61 32.15 14.51
C VAL A 48 87.44 31.43 15.59
N LEU A 49 88.26 32.19 16.33
CA LEU A 49 89.03 31.66 17.46
C LEU A 49 88.07 31.19 18.57
N ASN A 50 88.42 30.10 19.26
CA ASN A 50 87.55 29.54 20.31
C ASN A 50 87.19 30.56 21.39
N ASP A 51 88.15 31.39 21.83
CA ASP A 51 87.92 32.43 22.84
C ASP A 51 87.03 33.58 22.34
N ASP A 52 86.92 33.75 21.02
CA ASP A 52 86.11 34.78 20.39
C ASP A 52 84.72 34.29 19.96
N LYS A 53 84.44 32.97 19.98
CA LYS A 53 83.17 32.40 19.49
C LYS A 53 81.92 32.96 20.16
N ALA A 54 82.00 33.32 21.45
CA ALA A 54 80.89 33.95 22.18
C ALA A 54 80.66 35.42 21.83
N PHE A 55 81.59 36.05 21.09
CA PHE A 55 81.62 37.48 20.82
C PHE A 55 81.58 37.82 19.32
N VAL A 56 81.40 36.80 18.48
CA VAL A 56 81.22 36.92 17.03
C VAL A 56 79.96 36.17 16.65
N THR A 57 79.02 36.87 16.00
CA THR A 57 77.75 36.33 15.54
C THR A 57 77.51 36.72 14.08
N VAL A 58 76.66 35.97 13.38
CA VAL A 58 76.20 36.31 12.03
C VAL A 58 74.71 36.60 12.09
N ILE A 59 74.30 37.72 11.52
CA ILE A 59 72.90 38.12 11.35
C ILE A 59 72.57 38.06 9.86
N GLY A 60 71.40 37.53 9.51
CA GLY A 60 70.90 37.42 8.15
C GLY A 60 69.42 37.06 8.14
N SER A 61 68.90 36.69 6.96
CA SER A 61 67.56 36.15 6.77
C SER A 61 67.65 34.73 6.19
N ALA A 62 66.76 33.85 6.64
CA ALA A 62 66.67 32.48 6.13
C ALA A 62 65.31 32.26 5.46
N GLU A 63 65.32 31.70 4.25
CA GLU A 63 64.12 31.43 3.46
C GLU A 63 64.18 30.03 2.84
N PHE A 64 63.05 29.32 2.88
CA PHE A 64 62.78 28.15 2.05
C PHE A 64 62.75 28.54 0.57
N THR A 65 62.97 27.58 -0.32
CA THR A 65 62.87 27.79 -1.79
C THR A 65 61.51 28.32 -2.24
N ASP A 66 60.46 27.92 -1.53
CA ASP A 66 59.07 28.33 -1.72
C ASP A 66 58.29 28.01 -0.43
N ALA A 67 57.07 28.54 -0.31
CA ALA A 67 56.25 28.36 0.89
C ALA A 67 55.55 26.99 0.99
N ASN A 68 55.58 26.15 -0.05
CA ASN A 68 54.73 24.95 -0.07
C ASN A 68 55.22 23.86 0.89
N ALA A 69 54.27 23.11 1.44
CA ALA A 69 54.55 21.96 2.31
C ALA A 69 55.32 20.88 1.55
N ASP A 70 56.48 20.52 2.10
CA ASP A 70 57.33 19.43 1.63
C ASP A 70 58.37 19.09 2.70
N THR A 71 58.94 17.89 2.60
CA THR A 71 59.99 17.41 3.49
C THR A 71 61.37 17.79 2.97
N SER A 72 62.33 18.01 3.88
CA SER A 72 63.74 18.24 3.52
C SER A 72 63.98 19.37 2.51
N LYS A 73 63.16 20.42 2.57
CA LYS A 73 63.31 21.61 1.74
C LYS A 73 64.60 22.35 2.05
N THR A 74 65.20 22.94 1.01
CA THR A 74 66.40 23.77 1.15
C THR A 74 66.02 25.11 1.76
N VAL A 75 66.74 25.52 2.80
CA VAL A 75 66.70 26.85 3.41
C VAL A 75 68.00 27.56 3.12
N THR A 76 67.93 28.75 2.54
CA THR A 76 69.12 29.56 2.18
C THR A 76 69.25 30.75 3.13
N LEU A 77 70.44 30.91 3.72
CA LEU A 77 70.78 32.03 4.59
C LEU A 77 71.45 33.14 3.76
N SER A 78 70.88 34.35 3.76
CA SER A 78 71.29 35.50 2.95
C SER A 78 71.45 36.77 3.77
N GLY A 79 72.01 37.83 3.16
CA GLY A 79 72.14 39.15 3.79
C GLY A 79 73.09 39.16 5.00
N LEU A 80 74.13 38.34 4.95
CA LEU A 80 74.99 38.04 6.09
C LEU A 80 75.81 39.25 6.53
N THR A 81 75.74 39.57 7.83
CA THR A 81 76.56 40.60 8.47
C THR A 81 77.15 40.07 9.78
N LEU A 82 78.38 40.47 10.10
CA LEU A 82 79.01 40.13 11.38
C LEU A 82 78.60 41.10 12.47
N SER A 83 78.30 40.57 13.65
CA SER A 83 77.96 41.34 14.86
C SER A 83 78.67 40.78 16.09
N GLY A 84 78.64 41.53 17.19
CA GLY A 84 79.34 41.22 18.45
C GLY A 84 80.64 42.01 18.65
N THR A 85 81.17 41.99 19.87
CA THR A 85 82.28 42.86 20.28
C THR A 85 83.63 42.50 19.63
N LYS A 86 83.76 41.30 19.05
CA LYS A 86 84.96 40.85 18.36
C LYS A 86 84.81 40.80 16.83
N SER A 87 83.64 41.13 16.28
CA SER A 87 83.34 41.04 14.85
C SER A 87 84.31 41.83 13.96
N GLY A 88 84.78 42.98 14.43
CA GLY A 88 85.73 43.83 13.69
C GLY A 88 87.06 43.17 13.36
N ASN A 89 87.43 42.09 14.07
CA ASN A 89 88.65 41.31 13.82
C ASN A 89 88.49 40.26 12.70
N TYR A 90 87.26 40.06 12.21
CA TYR A 90 86.90 39.03 11.26
C TYR A 90 86.28 39.60 9.99
N GLU A 91 86.40 38.86 8.91
CA GLU A 91 85.80 39.17 7.61
C GLU A 91 85.12 37.92 7.05
N LEU A 92 83.93 38.08 6.46
CA LEU A 92 83.22 36.98 5.81
C LEU A 92 83.84 36.73 4.44
N ASN A 93 84.34 35.52 4.21
CA ASN A 93 84.79 35.04 2.91
C ASN A 93 84.23 33.64 2.68
N VAL A 94 82.90 33.59 2.62
CA VAL A 94 82.15 32.37 2.35
C VAL A 94 81.84 32.35 0.86
N THR A 95 82.20 31.25 0.18
CA THR A 95 81.96 31.06 -1.25
C THR A 95 80.77 30.12 -1.45
N GLY A 96 79.79 30.53 -2.27
CA GLY A 96 78.59 29.75 -2.55
C GLY A 96 77.44 30.00 -1.56
N ASP A 97 76.32 29.32 -1.77
CA ASP A 97 75.13 29.46 -0.95
C ASP A 97 75.32 28.77 0.41
N VAL A 98 74.86 29.44 1.47
CA VAL A 98 74.85 28.89 2.83
C VAL A 98 73.49 28.26 3.06
N THR A 99 73.41 26.93 3.04
CA THR A 99 72.15 26.20 3.07
C THR A 99 72.02 25.21 4.22
N ALA A 100 70.78 24.95 4.62
CA ALA A 100 70.37 23.87 5.53
C ALA A 100 69.09 23.20 5.01
N GLN A 101 68.65 22.13 5.66
CA GLN A 101 67.37 21.49 5.37
C GLN A 101 66.41 21.64 6.55
N ALA A 102 65.14 21.83 6.23
CA ALA A 102 64.00 21.76 7.16
C ALA A 102 62.74 21.38 6.37
N SER A 103 61.67 21.04 7.06
CA SER A 103 60.40 20.65 6.45
C SER A 103 59.31 21.69 6.71
N ILE A 104 58.39 21.82 5.75
CA ILE A 104 57.12 22.52 5.95
C ILE A 104 56.04 21.43 5.98
N SER A 105 55.42 21.21 7.13
CA SER A 105 54.26 20.31 7.28
C SER A 105 53.00 21.00 6.79
N LYS A 106 52.04 20.21 6.29
CA LYS A 106 50.74 20.74 5.86
C LYS A 106 49.98 21.35 7.03
N ALA A 107 49.20 22.39 6.76
CA ALA A 107 48.29 22.96 7.73
C ALA A 107 47.01 22.11 7.81
N LYS A 108 46.49 21.89 9.02
CA LYS A 108 45.32 21.06 9.24
C LYS A 108 44.04 21.88 9.14
N VAL A 109 43.13 21.46 8.28
CA VAL A 109 41.80 22.04 8.12
C VAL A 109 40.79 21.27 8.97
N GLU A 110 40.16 21.99 9.90
CA GLU A 110 39.10 21.47 10.76
C GLU A 110 37.72 21.88 10.22
N PHE A 111 36.83 20.92 9.99
CA PHE A 111 35.47 21.17 9.50
C PHE A 111 34.44 21.05 10.62
N THR A 112 33.47 21.97 10.63
CA THR A 112 32.27 21.92 11.47
C THR A 112 31.04 21.86 10.58
N LEU A 113 30.17 20.88 10.84
CA LEU A 113 28.93 20.65 10.10
C LEU A 113 27.74 21.13 10.94
N GLY A 114 26.75 21.71 10.28
CA GLY A 114 25.47 22.08 10.86
C GLY A 114 24.48 20.92 10.91
N THR A 115 23.21 21.20 10.64
CA THR A 115 22.12 20.23 10.66
C THR A 115 22.35 19.10 9.66
N LEU A 116 22.24 17.86 10.14
CA LEU A 116 22.39 16.62 9.38
C LEU A 116 21.10 15.81 9.26
N GLU A 117 20.00 16.26 9.87
CA GLU A 117 18.72 15.55 9.81
C GLU A 117 17.60 16.51 9.42
N TYR A 118 16.85 16.14 8.38
CA TYR A 118 15.70 16.88 7.87
C TYR A 118 14.52 15.95 7.66
N THR A 119 13.32 16.49 7.65
CA THR A 119 12.13 15.80 7.13
C THR A 119 11.90 16.22 5.69
N TYR A 120 11.48 15.28 4.85
CA TYR A 120 11.11 15.54 3.47
C TYR A 120 10.04 16.64 3.37
N ASP A 121 10.30 17.65 2.55
CA ASP A 121 9.36 18.72 2.25
C ASP A 121 9.35 19.11 0.76
N GLY A 122 9.98 18.28 -0.08
CA GLY A 122 10.07 18.51 -1.52
C GLY A 122 11.12 19.53 -1.95
N THR A 123 11.98 20.01 -1.04
CA THR A 123 13.08 20.93 -1.36
C THR A 123 14.44 20.30 -1.12
N GLU A 124 15.44 20.72 -1.91
CA GLU A 124 16.82 20.27 -1.76
C GLU A 124 17.40 20.67 -0.39
N LYS A 125 18.13 19.76 0.26
CA LYS A 125 18.74 19.97 1.57
C LYS A 125 20.25 20.11 1.49
N THR A 126 20.77 21.24 1.95
CA THR A 126 22.20 21.45 2.07
C THR A 126 22.64 21.39 3.53
N VAL A 127 23.80 20.81 3.79
CA VAL A 127 24.47 20.84 5.09
C VAL A 127 25.32 22.11 5.17
N PRO A 128 25.08 23.01 6.15
CA PRO A 128 25.98 24.11 6.40
C PRO A 128 27.35 23.57 6.82
N VAL A 129 28.42 24.01 6.17
CA VAL A 129 29.79 23.60 6.47
C VAL A 129 30.62 24.86 6.67
N THR A 130 31.37 24.91 7.77
CA THR A 130 32.44 25.90 8.01
C THR A 130 33.76 25.18 8.20
N ALA A 131 34.87 25.82 7.80
CA ALA A 131 36.21 25.27 7.96
C ALA A 131 37.16 26.31 8.56
N ALA A 132 38.13 25.85 9.34
CA ALA A 132 39.15 26.71 9.92
C ALA A 132 40.53 26.07 9.93
N VAL A 133 41.56 26.91 9.90
CA VAL A 133 42.98 26.56 10.14
C VAL A 133 43.46 27.48 11.25
N ASP A 134 43.88 26.90 12.38
CA ASP A 134 44.31 27.65 13.57
C ASP A 134 43.31 28.74 14.05
N GLY A 135 42.01 28.50 13.83
CA GLY A 135 40.93 29.42 14.20
C GLY A 135 40.55 30.44 13.14
N GLU A 136 41.32 30.58 12.07
CA GLU A 136 41.02 31.46 10.94
C GLU A 136 40.18 30.73 9.88
N ALA A 137 39.26 31.45 9.24
CA ALA A 137 38.34 30.86 8.28
C ALA A 137 39.07 30.36 7.03
N TYR A 138 38.81 29.10 6.66
CA TYR A 138 39.29 28.48 5.44
C TYR A 138 38.13 28.30 4.47
N THR A 139 38.28 28.69 3.20
CA THR A 139 37.17 28.66 2.22
C THR A 139 37.48 27.85 0.96
N ASN A 140 38.70 27.35 0.79
CA ASN A 140 39.11 26.62 -0.40
C ASN A 140 38.73 25.13 -0.31
N TYR A 141 37.42 24.85 -0.27
CA TYR A 141 36.87 23.49 -0.25
C TYR A 141 35.55 23.43 -1.03
N THR A 142 35.16 22.23 -1.42
CA THR A 142 33.85 21.95 -1.99
C THR A 142 33.09 20.95 -1.12
N VAL A 143 31.75 21.03 -1.15
CA VAL A 143 30.85 20.09 -0.50
C VAL A 143 30.02 19.43 -1.59
N ALA A 144 29.99 18.11 -1.59
CA ALA A 144 29.19 17.30 -2.51
C ALA A 144 28.41 16.24 -1.71
N TYR A 145 27.30 15.77 -2.28
CA TYR A 145 26.48 14.73 -1.70
C TYR A 145 26.54 13.48 -2.56
N GLN A 146 26.69 12.33 -1.91
CA GLN A 146 26.68 11.04 -2.59
C GLN A 146 25.62 10.11 -2.01
N LYS A 147 25.05 9.29 -2.87
CA LYS A 147 24.21 8.14 -2.50
C LYS A 147 24.81 6.92 -3.16
N ASP A 148 25.08 5.88 -2.37
CA ASP A 148 25.71 4.63 -2.84
C ASP A 148 27.00 4.87 -3.65
N GLY A 149 27.80 5.85 -3.24
CA GLY A 149 29.07 6.22 -3.88
C GLY A 149 28.97 7.02 -5.18
N SER A 150 27.76 7.45 -5.57
CA SER A 150 27.53 8.29 -6.76
C SER A 150 26.98 9.66 -6.37
N ALA A 151 27.31 10.69 -7.14
CA ALA A 151 26.77 12.04 -6.92
C ALA A 151 25.23 12.02 -6.95
N ALA A 152 24.60 12.69 -6.00
CA ALA A 152 23.14 12.70 -5.85
C ALA A 152 22.62 14.05 -5.36
N GLU A 153 21.40 14.39 -5.78
CA GLU A 153 20.64 15.51 -5.23
C GLU A 153 19.94 15.10 -3.93
N THR A 154 19.80 16.06 -3.01
CA THR A 154 19.32 15.84 -1.63
C THR A 154 17.88 16.30 -1.45
N VAL A 155 17.00 15.93 -2.39
CA VAL A 155 15.56 16.25 -2.33
C VAL A 155 14.77 15.13 -1.65
N ASN A 156 15.05 13.88 -2.01
CA ASN A 156 14.26 12.72 -1.57
C ASN A 156 14.67 12.23 -0.18
N ALA A 157 13.75 11.55 0.50
CA ALA A 157 14.04 10.90 1.76
C ALA A 157 15.04 9.74 1.55
N SER A 158 16.25 9.89 2.10
CA SER A 158 17.35 8.95 1.98
C SER A 158 18.45 9.32 2.96
N GLU A 159 19.48 8.48 3.01
CA GLU A 159 20.78 8.82 3.59
C GLU A 159 21.74 9.21 2.46
N TYR A 160 22.55 10.23 2.71
CA TYR A 160 23.53 10.79 1.78
C TYR A 160 24.85 11.04 2.50
N ASP A 161 25.96 10.71 1.87
CA ASP A 161 27.30 11.05 2.37
C ASP A 161 27.64 12.50 2.05
N VAL A 162 28.01 13.27 3.06
CA VAL A 162 28.54 14.63 2.94
C VAL A 162 30.03 14.53 2.68
N VAL A 163 30.43 14.69 1.42
CA VAL A 163 31.82 14.59 0.98
C VAL A 163 32.42 15.99 0.87
N ILE A 164 33.52 16.22 1.57
CA ILE A 164 34.25 17.48 1.56
C ILE A 164 35.59 17.26 0.87
N THR A 165 35.93 18.11 -0.10
CA THR A 165 37.20 18.04 -0.84
C THR A 165 37.96 19.35 -0.67
N LEU A 166 39.23 19.27 -0.28
CA LEU A 166 40.13 20.44 -0.23
C LEU A 166 40.53 20.86 -1.65
N GLY A 167 40.53 22.16 -1.92
CA GLY A 167 41.00 22.70 -3.19
C GLY A 167 42.52 22.81 -3.29
N ASP A 168 43.23 22.81 -2.17
CA ASP A 168 44.69 22.71 -2.09
C ASP A 168 45.08 21.55 -1.17
N THR A 169 45.49 20.43 -1.76
CA THR A 169 46.00 19.26 -1.03
C THR A 169 47.53 19.24 -0.95
N THR A 170 48.21 20.21 -1.57
CA THR A 170 49.65 20.37 -1.47
C THR A 170 50.01 20.91 -0.10
N ASN A 171 49.32 21.96 0.35
CA ASN A 171 49.66 22.68 1.57
C ASN A 171 48.73 22.39 2.75
N TYR A 172 47.55 21.84 2.48
CA TYR A 172 46.55 21.55 3.50
C TYR A 172 46.20 20.07 3.55
N GLU A 173 45.83 19.62 4.74
CA GLU A 173 45.32 18.28 4.98
C GLU A 173 44.13 18.31 5.94
N THR A 174 43.38 17.22 5.99
CA THR A 174 42.24 17.08 6.89
C THR A 174 42.07 15.62 7.32
N ASP A 175 41.59 15.43 8.55
CA ASP A 175 41.16 14.12 9.06
C ASP A 175 39.64 13.92 8.88
N TYR A 176 38.99 14.77 8.07
CA TYR A 176 37.56 14.67 7.84
C TYR A 176 37.17 13.32 7.26
N THR A 177 36.18 12.70 7.90
CA THR A 177 35.52 11.49 7.42
C THR A 177 34.09 11.84 7.05
N PRO A 178 33.58 11.42 5.87
CA PRO A 178 32.22 11.71 5.45
C PRO A 178 31.20 11.41 6.55
N LYS A 179 30.28 12.36 6.76
CA LYS A 179 29.14 12.23 7.66
C LYS A 179 27.87 12.01 6.86
N THR A 180 26.87 11.39 7.49
CA THR A 180 25.59 11.11 6.85
C THR A 180 24.61 12.27 7.06
N LEU A 181 24.14 12.86 5.97
CA LEU A 181 22.91 13.66 5.91
C LEU A 181 21.72 12.69 5.78
N LYS A 182 20.77 12.78 6.71
CA LYS A 182 19.56 11.96 6.73
C LYS A 182 18.33 12.81 6.42
N ILE A 183 17.62 12.46 5.35
CA ILE A 183 16.31 13.02 5.04
C ILE A 183 15.27 11.95 5.37
N VAL A 184 14.49 12.19 6.41
CA VAL A 184 13.46 11.28 6.91
C VAL A 184 12.18 11.46 6.10
N LYS A 185 11.49 10.36 5.81
CA LYS A 185 10.19 10.41 5.15
C LYS A 185 9.19 11.27 5.94
N ALA A 186 8.40 12.06 5.23
CA ALA A 186 7.32 12.83 5.83
C ALA A 186 6.13 11.93 6.19
N SER A 187 5.29 12.39 7.11
CA SER A 187 4.01 11.74 7.38
C SER A 187 3.00 12.00 6.26
N GLN A 188 2.11 11.04 6.02
CA GLN A 188 0.98 11.20 5.10
C GLN A 188 -0.24 11.79 5.79
N SER A 189 -1.01 12.57 5.04
CA SER A 189 -2.37 13.00 5.41
C SER A 189 -3.34 11.82 5.39
N ALA A 190 -4.47 11.95 6.07
CA ALA A 190 -5.51 10.93 6.03
C ALA A 190 -6.08 10.74 4.62
N ILE A 191 -6.57 9.52 4.34
CA ILE A 191 -7.39 9.22 3.15
C ILE A 191 -8.87 9.13 3.54
N THR A 192 -9.75 9.24 2.56
CA THR A 192 -11.21 9.09 2.71
C THR A 192 -11.74 8.18 1.60
N ILE A 193 -12.83 7.47 1.87
CA ILE A 193 -13.54 6.67 0.85
C ILE A 193 -14.78 7.43 0.41
N THR A 194 -15.04 7.44 -0.90
CA THR A 194 -16.24 8.00 -1.54
C THR A 194 -16.86 6.96 -2.48
N GLY A 195 -18.06 7.22 -2.99
CA GLY A 195 -18.76 6.34 -3.95
C GLY A 195 -19.72 5.33 -3.30
N LEU A 196 -19.93 5.38 -1.98
CA LEU A 196 -20.95 4.57 -1.33
C LEU A 196 -22.35 5.02 -1.77
N ILE A 197 -23.11 4.10 -2.34
CA ILE A 197 -24.50 4.33 -2.75
C ILE A 197 -25.45 4.14 -1.57
N GLY A 198 -26.64 4.76 -1.60
CA GLY A 198 -27.57 4.74 -0.48
C GLY A 198 -28.09 3.34 -0.14
N THR A 199 -28.95 2.79 -0.99
CA THR A 199 -29.49 1.43 -0.83
C THR A 199 -28.62 0.45 -1.61
N ILE A 200 -28.23 -0.64 -0.95
CA ILE A 200 -27.35 -1.67 -1.50
C ILE A 200 -28.12 -2.99 -1.49
N ASP A 201 -28.69 -3.35 -2.64
CA ASP A 201 -29.42 -4.59 -2.81
C ASP A 201 -28.50 -5.76 -3.16
N TYR A 202 -28.96 -6.98 -2.92
CA TYR A 202 -28.31 -8.18 -3.43
C TYR A 202 -28.03 -8.11 -4.93
N GLY A 203 -26.81 -8.46 -5.33
CA GLY A 203 -26.34 -8.39 -6.72
C GLY A 203 -25.98 -6.99 -7.22
N ALA A 204 -26.02 -5.96 -6.37
CA ALA A 204 -25.52 -4.63 -6.73
C ALA A 204 -24.02 -4.67 -7.03
N VAL A 205 -23.60 -3.84 -7.99
CA VAL A 205 -22.21 -3.60 -8.35
C VAL A 205 -21.96 -2.10 -8.38
N PHE A 206 -20.95 -1.63 -7.66
CA PHE A 206 -20.58 -0.22 -7.60
C PHE A 206 -19.08 -0.06 -7.33
N ALA A 207 -18.53 1.12 -7.58
CA ALA A 207 -17.11 1.40 -7.35
C ALA A 207 -16.94 2.37 -6.18
N LEU A 208 -15.99 2.05 -5.30
CA LEU A 208 -15.49 2.97 -4.29
C LEU A 208 -14.22 3.65 -4.79
N SER A 209 -13.96 4.86 -4.32
CA SER A 209 -12.73 5.59 -4.63
C SER A 209 -12.12 6.14 -3.36
N ALA A 210 -10.80 6.02 -3.23
CA ALA A 210 -10.04 6.60 -2.14
C ALA A 210 -9.41 7.92 -2.60
N ALA A 211 -9.54 8.97 -1.79
CA ALA A 211 -8.94 10.27 -2.04
C ALA A 211 -8.21 10.79 -0.80
N GLY A 212 -7.22 11.65 -1.01
CA GLY A 212 -6.35 12.17 0.06
C GLY A 212 -5.02 11.42 0.13
N GLY A 213 -4.36 11.52 1.27
CA GLY A 213 -2.97 11.07 1.40
C GLY A 213 -1.97 11.99 0.71
N ASN A 214 -0.70 11.63 0.84
CA ASN A 214 0.40 12.29 0.15
C ASN A 214 1.15 11.25 -0.69
N GLY A 215 1.84 11.71 -1.73
CA GLY A 215 2.66 10.84 -2.56
C GLY A 215 1.87 9.82 -3.39
N ASP A 216 2.63 8.90 -3.98
CA ASP A 216 2.17 7.99 -5.05
C ASP A 216 1.99 6.55 -4.58
N GLY A 217 2.04 6.32 -3.26
CA GLY A 217 1.79 5.00 -2.68
C GLY A 217 0.47 4.38 -3.16
N ALA A 218 0.52 3.09 -3.52
CA ALA A 218 -0.63 2.38 -4.09
C ALA A 218 -1.77 2.25 -3.07
N VAL A 219 -3.02 2.26 -3.57
CA VAL A 219 -4.22 1.97 -2.77
C VAL A 219 -4.63 0.53 -2.99
N THR A 220 -4.83 -0.20 -1.90
CA THR A 220 -5.38 -1.56 -1.91
C THR A 220 -6.69 -1.60 -1.14
N TRP A 221 -7.55 -2.55 -1.48
CA TRP A 221 -8.89 -2.68 -0.92
C TRP A 221 -9.12 -4.06 -0.30
N ALA A 222 -9.85 -4.09 0.82
CA ALA A 222 -10.22 -5.32 1.50
C ALA A 222 -11.66 -5.26 2.01
N SER A 223 -12.33 -6.42 2.03
CA SER A 223 -13.64 -6.60 2.62
C SER A 223 -13.53 -7.44 3.90
N SER A 224 -14.26 -7.05 4.94
CA SER A 224 -14.35 -7.84 6.17
C SER A 224 -15.11 -9.15 5.99
N ASN A 225 -15.95 -9.27 4.94
CA ASN A 225 -16.66 -10.49 4.59
C ASN A 225 -16.87 -10.59 3.07
N PRO A 226 -15.92 -11.20 2.32
CA PRO A 226 -16.01 -11.35 0.87
C PRO A 226 -17.16 -12.23 0.36
N ASP A 227 -17.75 -13.07 1.22
CA ASP A 227 -18.91 -13.90 0.87
C ASP A 227 -20.20 -13.06 0.80
N ILE A 228 -20.24 -11.90 1.47
CA ILE A 228 -21.36 -10.96 1.43
C ILE A 228 -21.08 -9.79 0.49
N ALA A 229 -19.90 -9.19 0.56
CA ALA A 229 -19.48 -8.15 -0.37
C ALA A 229 -18.04 -8.39 -0.80
N GLN A 230 -17.86 -8.83 -2.05
CA GLN A 230 -16.54 -8.97 -2.64
C GLN A 230 -16.08 -7.60 -3.15
N ILE A 231 -14.81 -7.27 -2.95
CA ILE A 231 -14.18 -6.09 -3.55
C ILE A 231 -12.94 -6.50 -4.33
N ASP A 232 -12.76 -5.91 -5.51
CA ASP A 232 -11.50 -6.03 -6.25
C ASP A 232 -10.42 -5.17 -5.59
N ALA A 233 -9.31 -5.81 -5.23
CA ALA A 233 -8.26 -5.21 -4.41
C ALA A 233 -7.55 -4.02 -5.08
N ASN A 234 -7.65 -3.85 -6.40
CA ASN A 234 -6.92 -2.82 -7.15
C ASN A 234 -7.84 -1.72 -7.70
N THR A 235 -9.08 -2.07 -8.04
CA THR A 235 -10.03 -1.17 -8.71
C THR A 235 -11.08 -0.60 -7.75
N GLY A 236 -11.25 -1.18 -6.56
CA GLY A 236 -12.27 -0.76 -5.61
C GLY A 236 -13.71 -1.10 -6.02
N VAL A 237 -13.89 -1.95 -7.04
CA VAL A 237 -15.22 -2.41 -7.49
C VAL A 237 -15.78 -3.44 -6.52
N VAL A 238 -16.94 -3.14 -5.96
CA VAL A 238 -17.69 -3.98 -5.01
C VAL A 238 -18.78 -4.76 -5.74
N THR A 239 -18.93 -6.04 -5.43
CA THR A 239 -20.02 -6.91 -5.87
C THR A 239 -20.69 -7.56 -4.65
N ILE A 240 -22.01 -7.37 -4.53
CA ILE A 240 -22.80 -7.92 -3.42
C ILE A 240 -23.24 -9.35 -3.71
N LYS A 241 -22.85 -10.26 -2.82
CA LYS A 241 -23.09 -11.71 -2.89
C LYS A 241 -23.97 -12.25 -1.76
N GLY A 242 -24.25 -11.46 -0.74
CA GLY A 242 -25.11 -11.82 0.38
C GLY A 242 -25.79 -10.61 1.01
N THR A 243 -26.59 -10.85 2.06
CA THR A 243 -27.43 -9.81 2.70
C THR A 243 -27.58 -10.06 4.19
N GLY A 244 -27.90 -9.01 4.96
CA GLY A 244 -28.36 -9.14 6.35
C GLY A 244 -27.27 -9.03 7.42
N GLU A 245 -25.99 -9.02 7.03
CA GLU A 245 -24.88 -8.73 7.94
C GLU A 245 -24.11 -7.50 7.47
N ALA A 246 -23.58 -6.73 8.43
CA ALA A 246 -22.77 -5.57 8.15
C ALA A 246 -21.40 -5.98 7.61
N VAL A 247 -20.97 -5.33 6.53
CA VAL A 247 -19.64 -5.51 5.94
C VAL A 247 -18.90 -4.18 5.96
N THR A 248 -17.63 -4.23 6.35
CA THR A 248 -16.71 -3.11 6.30
C THR A 248 -15.75 -3.29 5.13
N ILE A 249 -15.69 -2.28 4.27
CA ILE A 249 -14.67 -2.16 3.23
C ILE A 249 -13.59 -1.20 3.71
N THR A 250 -12.33 -1.64 3.66
CA THR A 250 -11.16 -0.85 4.03
C THR A 250 -10.32 -0.55 2.79
N ALA A 251 -9.96 0.71 2.62
CA ALA A 251 -8.92 1.16 1.70
C ALA A 251 -7.63 1.40 2.49
N THR A 252 -6.50 0.91 1.98
CA THR A 252 -5.17 1.13 2.54
C THR A 252 -4.27 1.76 1.49
N LYS A 253 -3.77 2.98 1.75
CA LYS A 253 -2.73 3.62 0.94
C LYS A 253 -1.37 3.39 1.57
N ALA A 254 -0.46 2.78 0.81
CA ALA A 254 0.91 2.53 1.24
C ALA A 254 1.74 3.83 1.34
N GLY A 255 2.88 3.75 2.02
CA GLY A 255 3.95 4.73 1.87
C GLY A 255 4.65 4.63 0.51
N ASP A 256 5.51 5.59 0.21
CA ASP A 256 6.37 5.62 -0.97
C ASP A 256 7.81 6.01 -0.61
N GLU A 257 8.62 6.48 -1.59
CA GLU A 257 9.99 6.92 -1.36
C GLU A 257 10.09 8.04 -0.32
N ASN A 258 9.15 8.98 -0.32
CA ASN A 258 9.25 10.25 0.41
C ASN A 258 8.27 10.39 1.56
N PHE A 259 7.18 9.64 1.53
CA PHE A 259 6.15 9.62 2.55
C PHE A 259 6.06 8.24 3.22
N GLY A 260 6.15 8.25 4.55
CA GLY A 260 6.15 7.05 5.37
C GLY A 260 4.77 6.74 5.98
N GLY A 261 4.63 5.52 6.48
CA GLY A 261 3.42 5.03 7.14
C GLY A 261 2.29 4.70 6.17
N GLU A 262 1.45 3.73 6.53
CA GLU A 262 0.22 3.43 5.80
C GLU A 262 -0.92 4.30 6.30
N GLN A 263 -1.85 4.65 5.40
CA GLN A 263 -3.09 5.35 5.74
C GLN A 263 -4.27 4.46 5.41
N THR A 264 -5.27 4.43 6.29
CA THR A 264 -6.47 3.61 6.10
C THR A 264 -7.73 4.44 6.24
N ALA A 265 -8.75 4.07 5.48
CA ALA A 265 -10.12 4.53 5.65
C ALA A 265 -11.06 3.34 5.52
N ALA A 266 -12.22 3.43 6.17
CA ALA A 266 -13.20 2.36 6.18
C ALA A 266 -14.62 2.89 5.98
N VAL A 267 -15.45 2.12 5.27
CA VAL A 267 -16.90 2.35 5.17
C VAL A 267 -17.62 1.06 5.51
N THR A 268 -18.72 1.18 6.26
CA THR A 268 -19.53 0.03 6.68
C THR A 268 -20.94 0.18 6.14
N PHE A 269 -21.47 -0.89 5.59
CA PHE A 269 -22.86 -0.97 5.10
C PHE A 269 -23.44 -2.35 5.33
N THR A 270 -24.77 -2.47 5.30
CA THR A 270 -25.48 -3.75 5.41
C THR A 270 -26.33 -3.95 4.16
N PRO A 271 -25.98 -4.88 3.26
CA PRO A 271 -26.77 -5.14 2.07
C PRO A 271 -28.14 -5.72 2.42
N ILE A 272 -29.16 -5.30 1.67
CA ILE A 272 -30.54 -5.75 1.86
C ILE A 272 -30.96 -6.74 0.77
N LYS A 273 -32.01 -7.49 1.07
CA LYS A 273 -32.61 -8.43 0.13
C LYS A 273 -33.14 -7.69 -1.10
N LYS A 274 -32.92 -8.28 -2.28
CA LYS A 274 -33.43 -7.72 -3.54
C LYS A 274 -34.93 -7.96 -3.66
N SER A 275 -35.70 -6.91 -3.93
CA SER A 275 -37.13 -7.04 -4.15
C SER A 275 -37.43 -7.85 -5.42
N VAL A 276 -38.36 -8.81 -5.30
CA VAL A 276 -38.89 -9.61 -6.41
C VAL A 276 -40.42 -9.59 -6.40
N GLY A 277 -41.01 -9.40 -7.57
CA GLY A 277 -42.45 -9.58 -7.79
C GLY A 277 -42.73 -10.93 -8.43
N PHE A 278 -43.92 -11.48 -8.21
CA PHE A 278 -44.33 -12.77 -8.75
C PHE A 278 -45.60 -12.64 -9.59
N LYS A 279 -45.58 -13.20 -10.81
CA LYS A 279 -46.77 -13.39 -11.63
C LYS A 279 -47.17 -14.86 -11.58
N VAL A 280 -48.40 -15.13 -11.11
CA VAL A 280 -48.94 -16.50 -11.01
C VAL A 280 -49.98 -16.73 -12.11
N THR A 281 -49.85 -17.83 -12.84
CA THR A 281 -50.75 -18.24 -13.92
C THR A 281 -51.09 -19.73 -13.81
N ASN A 282 -51.84 -20.27 -14.78
CA ASN A 282 -52.39 -21.65 -14.72
C ASN A 282 -53.32 -21.87 -13.51
N LEU A 283 -54.15 -20.87 -13.20
CA LEU A 283 -55.01 -20.83 -12.01
C LEU A 283 -56.32 -21.60 -12.16
N ASN A 284 -56.68 -22.04 -13.37
CA ASN A 284 -57.90 -22.81 -13.63
C ASN A 284 -57.52 -24.13 -14.27
N GLN A 285 -57.77 -25.23 -13.55
CA GLN A 285 -57.40 -26.58 -13.98
C GLN A 285 -58.60 -27.52 -13.83
N ILE A 286 -58.55 -28.69 -14.44
CA ILE A 286 -59.60 -29.71 -14.38
C ILE A 286 -59.02 -30.95 -13.69
N TYR A 287 -59.82 -31.54 -12.80
CA TYR A 287 -59.46 -32.78 -12.13
C TYR A 287 -59.25 -33.91 -13.15
N ASP A 288 -58.08 -34.53 -13.09
CA ASP A 288 -57.69 -35.70 -13.90
C ASP A 288 -56.98 -36.76 -13.04
N GLY A 289 -57.06 -36.64 -11.71
CA GLY A 289 -56.37 -37.52 -10.76
C GLY A 289 -54.87 -37.23 -10.57
N SER A 290 -54.29 -36.24 -11.26
CA SER A 290 -52.90 -35.82 -11.07
C SER A 290 -52.78 -34.56 -10.21
N ALA A 291 -51.63 -34.42 -9.54
CA ALA A 291 -51.33 -33.24 -8.74
C ALA A 291 -51.20 -31.98 -9.61
N LYS A 292 -51.89 -30.92 -9.21
CA LYS A 292 -51.96 -29.64 -9.92
C LYS A 292 -51.00 -28.63 -9.32
N ARG A 293 -50.38 -27.83 -10.19
CA ARG A 293 -49.46 -26.76 -9.80
C ARG A 293 -49.73 -25.50 -10.62
N VAL A 294 -49.65 -24.35 -9.96
CA VAL A 294 -49.64 -23.06 -10.64
C VAL A 294 -48.30 -22.85 -11.35
N THR A 295 -48.29 -21.96 -12.35
CA THR A 295 -47.04 -21.50 -12.97
C THR A 295 -46.66 -20.18 -12.34
N VAL A 296 -45.44 -20.07 -11.82
CA VAL A 296 -44.92 -18.84 -11.19
C VAL A 296 -43.80 -18.29 -12.06
N MET A 297 -43.91 -17.00 -12.40
CA MET A 297 -42.86 -16.26 -13.09
C MET A 297 -42.38 -15.10 -12.21
N PRO A 298 -41.21 -15.21 -11.58
CA PRO A 298 -40.61 -14.13 -10.82
C PRO A 298 -40.12 -13.01 -11.75
N SER A 299 -40.08 -11.77 -11.24
CA SER A 299 -39.55 -10.61 -11.98
C SER A 299 -38.02 -10.65 -12.13
N VAL A 300 -37.33 -11.41 -11.26
CA VAL A 300 -35.89 -11.64 -11.28
C VAL A 300 -35.57 -13.05 -10.78
N GLY A 301 -34.75 -13.82 -11.51
CA GLY A 301 -34.24 -15.14 -11.12
C GLY A 301 -35.29 -16.25 -10.99
N SER A 302 -35.18 -17.34 -11.76
CA SER A 302 -36.23 -18.37 -11.89
C SER A 302 -36.39 -19.35 -10.73
N GLU A 303 -35.51 -19.36 -9.73
CA GLU A 303 -35.43 -20.44 -8.72
C GLU A 303 -35.51 -19.96 -7.25
N ASN A 304 -35.54 -18.66 -6.99
CA ASN A 304 -35.46 -18.12 -5.62
C ASN A 304 -36.83 -17.89 -4.97
N PHE A 305 -37.69 -18.90 -5.01
CA PHE A 305 -38.97 -18.86 -4.32
C PHE A 305 -39.44 -20.25 -3.89
N SER A 306 -40.36 -20.28 -2.92
CA SER A 306 -41.12 -21.45 -2.54
C SER A 306 -42.61 -21.22 -2.83
N ILE A 307 -43.34 -22.30 -3.09
CA ILE A 307 -44.79 -22.28 -3.20
C ILE A 307 -45.35 -23.19 -2.11
N THR A 308 -46.30 -22.68 -1.34
CA THR A 308 -47.11 -23.46 -0.40
C THR A 308 -48.55 -23.39 -0.84
N TYR A 309 -49.26 -24.52 -0.79
CA TYR A 309 -50.69 -24.56 -1.09
C TYR A 309 -51.49 -24.76 0.19
N THR A 310 -52.58 -24.02 0.34
CA THR A 310 -53.57 -24.28 1.39
C THR A 310 -54.94 -24.55 0.79
N ASP A 311 -55.72 -25.42 1.41
CA ASP A 311 -57.13 -25.61 1.06
C ASP A 311 -57.99 -24.42 1.51
N GLU A 312 -59.29 -24.46 1.20
CA GLU A 312 -60.27 -23.44 1.62
C GLU A 312 -60.41 -23.27 3.14
N ASN A 313 -59.97 -24.27 3.91
CA ASN A 313 -59.98 -24.27 5.37
C ASN A 313 -58.65 -23.79 5.97
N GLY A 314 -57.67 -23.43 5.14
CA GLY A 314 -56.35 -22.97 5.56
C GLY A 314 -55.36 -24.08 5.91
N ASN A 315 -55.67 -25.35 5.63
CA ASN A 315 -54.75 -26.45 5.86
C ASN A 315 -53.73 -26.54 4.72
N THR A 316 -52.45 -26.68 5.07
CA THR A 316 -51.40 -26.92 4.08
C THR A 316 -51.60 -28.26 3.38
N VAL A 317 -51.58 -28.25 2.05
CA VAL A 317 -51.69 -29.44 1.21
C VAL A 317 -50.44 -29.60 0.34
N ASP A 318 -49.91 -30.82 0.28
CA ASP A 318 -48.83 -31.14 -0.66
C ASP A 318 -49.44 -31.41 -2.05
N ALA A 319 -49.32 -30.42 -2.92
CA ALA A 319 -49.79 -30.42 -4.32
C ALA A 319 -51.30 -30.77 -4.47
N PRO A 320 -52.17 -29.75 -4.65
CA PRO A 320 -53.61 -29.92 -4.81
C PRO A 320 -53.97 -30.96 -5.88
N THR A 321 -54.72 -32.01 -5.53
CA THR A 321 -55.12 -33.07 -6.47
C THR A 321 -56.64 -33.11 -6.68
N ASN A 322 -57.43 -32.89 -5.62
CA ASN A 322 -58.89 -32.94 -5.66
C ASN A 322 -59.49 -31.68 -6.29
N ALA A 323 -60.73 -31.78 -6.75
CA ALA A 323 -61.49 -30.60 -7.17
C ALA A 323 -61.76 -29.70 -5.95
N GLY A 324 -61.74 -28.38 -6.15
CA GLY A 324 -61.89 -27.41 -5.08
C GLY A 324 -61.11 -26.12 -5.31
N ILE A 325 -61.10 -25.28 -4.27
CA ILE A 325 -60.37 -24.01 -4.22
C ILE A 325 -59.14 -24.17 -3.33
N TYR A 326 -58.00 -23.72 -3.85
CA TYR A 326 -56.72 -23.72 -3.16
C TYR A 326 -56.05 -22.35 -3.28
N TYR A 327 -55.29 -21.95 -2.26
CA TYR A 327 -54.48 -20.74 -2.28
C TYR A 327 -53.02 -21.12 -2.47
N ALA A 328 -52.36 -20.50 -3.45
CA ALA A 328 -50.95 -20.67 -3.73
C ALA A 328 -50.18 -19.46 -3.19
N ASP A 329 -49.55 -19.64 -2.03
CA ASP A 329 -48.68 -18.64 -1.42
C ASP A 329 -47.25 -18.79 -1.94
N VAL A 330 -46.76 -17.74 -2.58
CA VAL A 330 -45.41 -17.70 -3.15
C VAL A 330 -44.55 -16.75 -2.33
N HIS A 331 -43.47 -17.27 -1.77
CA HIS A 331 -42.51 -16.50 -0.97
C HIS A 331 -41.14 -16.53 -1.63
N ALA A 332 -40.48 -15.38 -1.70
CA ALA A 332 -39.07 -15.32 -2.08
C ALA A 332 -38.19 -16.04 -1.04
N THR A 333 -37.09 -16.64 -1.50
CA THR A 333 -36.13 -17.35 -0.64
C THR A 333 -34.73 -16.75 -0.78
N GLY A 334 -33.84 -17.08 0.16
CA GLY A 334 -32.44 -16.63 0.16
C GLY A 334 -32.31 -15.10 0.29
N HIS A 335 -31.59 -14.48 -0.65
CA HIS A 335 -31.27 -13.05 -0.67
C HIS A 335 -32.33 -12.17 -1.38
N TYR A 336 -33.52 -12.72 -1.59
CA TYR A 336 -34.64 -12.02 -2.21
C TYR A 336 -35.77 -11.81 -1.21
N ASP A 337 -36.53 -10.75 -1.42
CA ASP A 337 -37.72 -10.43 -0.64
C ASP A 337 -38.91 -10.17 -1.56
N GLY A 338 -40.06 -10.75 -1.23
CA GLY A 338 -41.23 -10.73 -2.09
C GLY A 338 -42.25 -11.79 -1.68
N TYR A 339 -43.52 -11.45 -1.87
CA TYR A 339 -44.64 -12.32 -1.54
C TYR A 339 -45.82 -12.05 -2.47
N THR A 340 -46.54 -13.11 -2.86
CA THR A 340 -47.87 -12.98 -3.48
C THR A 340 -48.72 -14.20 -3.13
N THR A 341 -50.03 -14.05 -3.25
CA THR A 341 -50.98 -15.15 -3.12
C THR A 341 -51.91 -15.17 -4.33
N ALA A 342 -52.28 -16.37 -4.79
CA ALA A 342 -53.18 -16.54 -5.92
C ALA A 342 -54.14 -17.72 -5.70
N VAL A 343 -55.34 -17.65 -6.26
CA VAL A 343 -56.37 -18.69 -6.11
C VAL A 343 -56.27 -19.69 -7.27
N LEU A 344 -55.97 -20.95 -6.97
CA LEU A 344 -56.06 -22.08 -7.88
C LEU A 344 -57.44 -22.74 -7.74
N THR A 345 -58.18 -22.79 -8.84
CA THR A 345 -59.46 -23.51 -8.93
C THR A 345 -59.26 -24.79 -9.72
N ILE A 346 -59.54 -25.93 -9.10
CA ILE A 346 -59.61 -27.24 -9.76
C ILE A 346 -61.08 -27.56 -9.94
N LYS A 347 -61.55 -27.48 -11.19
CA LYS A 347 -62.91 -27.86 -11.55
C LYS A 347 -63.05 -29.37 -11.53
N ASN A 348 -64.27 -29.84 -11.25
CA ASN A 348 -64.61 -31.24 -11.33
C ASN A 348 -64.26 -31.81 -12.72
N GLY A 349 -63.77 -33.04 -12.73
CA GLY A 349 -63.42 -33.76 -13.94
C GLY A 349 -64.66 -34.27 -14.65
N LEU A 350 -64.58 -34.42 -15.97
CA LEU A 350 -65.63 -35.08 -16.73
C LEU A 350 -65.51 -36.59 -16.57
N VAL A 351 -66.64 -37.26 -16.32
CA VAL A 351 -66.73 -38.72 -16.39
C VAL A 351 -66.86 -39.12 -17.86
N ASN A 352 -65.90 -39.88 -18.40
CA ASN A 352 -66.05 -40.45 -19.74
C ASN A 352 -67.10 -41.56 -19.70
N THR A 353 -68.30 -41.30 -20.19
CA THR A 353 -69.41 -42.26 -20.15
C THR A 353 -69.38 -43.32 -21.26
N SER A 354 -68.40 -43.23 -22.18
CA SER A 354 -68.28 -44.14 -23.33
C SER A 354 -67.88 -45.54 -22.86
N GLY A 355 -68.87 -46.42 -22.72
CA GLY A 355 -68.68 -47.82 -22.31
C GLY A 355 -69.44 -48.24 -21.06
N TYR A 356 -70.09 -47.33 -20.33
CA TYR A 356 -71.05 -47.74 -19.30
C TYR A 356 -72.37 -48.13 -19.97
N THR A 357 -72.53 -49.42 -20.26
CA THR A 357 -73.83 -50.00 -20.62
C THR A 357 -74.37 -50.75 -19.43
N PHE A 358 -75.63 -50.53 -19.09
CA PHE A 358 -76.35 -51.34 -18.12
C PHE A 358 -77.64 -51.84 -18.77
N GLU A 359 -77.90 -53.14 -18.67
CA GLU A 359 -79.12 -53.74 -19.19
C GLU A 359 -80.06 -54.01 -18.02
N VAL A 360 -81.34 -53.68 -18.22
CA VAL A 360 -82.42 -54.01 -17.29
C VAL A 360 -83.29 -55.03 -17.98
N ALA A 361 -83.35 -56.25 -17.42
CA ALA A 361 -84.21 -57.30 -17.95
C ALA A 361 -85.67 -57.10 -17.48
N ASP A 362 -86.63 -57.42 -18.35
CA ASP A 362 -88.06 -57.39 -18.02
C ASP A 362 -88.39 -58.33 -16.85
N ALA A 363 -89.21 -57.86 -15.91
CA ALA A 363 -89.67 -58.65 -14.76
C ALA A 363 -91.18 -58.92 -14.81
N VAL A 364 -91.59 -60.05 -14.25
CA VAL A 364 -93.00 -60.45 -14.11
C VAL A 364 -93.54 -59.96 -12.76
N TYR A 365 -94.83 -59.59 -12.71
CA TYR A 365 -95.51 -59.03 -11.54
C TYR A 365 -95.17 -59.75 -10.22
N GLY A 366 -94.67 -59.00 -9.23
CA GLY A 366 -94.23 -59.52 -7.93
C GLY A 366 -92.72 -59.75 -7.78
N SER A 367 -91.95 -59.69 -8.88
CA SER A 367 -90.48 -59.80 -8.89
C SER A 367 -89.84 -58.47 -9.26
N ALA A 368 -88.66 -58.19 -8.70
CA ALA A 368 -87.92 -56.96 -9.00
C ALA A 368 -87.09 -57.13 -10.30
N PRO A 369 -86.95 -56.07 -11.13
CA PRO A 369 -86.09 -56.09 -12.30
C PRO A 369 -84.63 -56.39 -11.94
N VAL A 370 -84.01 -57.31 -12.68
CA VAL A 370 -82.61 -57.69 -12.49
C VAL A 370 -81.74 -56.74 -13.32
N ILE A 371 -80.79 -56.07 -12.66
CA ILE A 371 -79.74 -55.31 -13.33
C ILE A 371 -78.55 -56.23 -13.53
N THR A 372 -78.08 -56.35 -14.76
CA THR A 372 -76.77 -56.93 -15.07
C THR A 372 -75.82 -55.79 -15.44
N GLN A 373 -74.82 -55.55 -14.60
CA GLN A 373 -73.66 -54.73 -14.96
C GLN A 373 -72.59 -55.65 -15.57
N PRO A 374 -71.83 -55.23 -16.61
CA PRO A 374 -70.67 -55.99 -17.04
C PRO A 374 -69.66 -56.09 -15.88
N GLU A 375 -69.11 -57.29 -15.66
CA GLU A 375 -68.30 -57.69 -14.48
C GLU A 375 -66.99 -56.93 -14.24
N SER A 376 -66.71 -55.84 -14.96
CA SER A 376 -65.60 -54.96 -14.63
C SER A 376 -65.82 -53.57 -15.24
N THR A 377 -66.61 -52.75 -14.56
CA THR A 377 -66.53 -51.29 -14.74
C THR A 377 -65.79 -50.72 -13.55
N VAL A 378 -64.49 -50.50 -13.73
CA VAL A 378 -63.69 -49.73 -12.77
C VAL A 378 -64.15 -48.28 -12.90
N TYR A 379 -64.97 -47.82 -11.96
CA TYR A 379 -65.30 -46.41 -11.87
C TYR A 379 -64.03 -45.59 -11.57
N PRO A 380 -63.93 -44.35 -12.04
CA PRO A 380 -62.81 -43.49 -11.70
C PRO A 380 -62.66 -43.39 -10.17
N ASN A 381 -61.42 -43.37 -9.68
CA ASN A 381 -61.15 -43.41 -8.24
C ASN A 381 -61.89 -42.29 -7.50
N GLY A 382 -62.72 -42.65 -6.51
CA GLY A 382 -63.57 -41.73 -5.74
C GLY A 382 -64.95 -41.42 -6.35
N ALA A 383 -65.28 -41.93 -7.54
CA ALA A 383 -66.63 -41.87 -8.10
C ALA A 383 -67.49 -43.06 -7.63
N VAL A 384 -68.77 -42.81 -7.41
CA VAL A 384 -69.80 -43.80 -7.08
C VAL A 384 -70.88 -43.80 -8.15
N ALA A 385 -71.37 -44.99 -8.47
CA ALA A 385 -72.48 -45.18 -9.38
C ALA A 385 -73.74 -45.55 -8.62
N LYS A 386 -74.83 -44.87 -8.94
CA LYS A 386 -76.14 -45.06 -8.33
C LYS A 386 -77.18 -45.26 -9.42
N VAL A 387 -77.98 -46.31 -9.31
CA VAL A 387 -79.13 -46.51 -10.21
C VAL A 387 -80.40 -46.06 -9.50
N THR A 388 -81.18 -45.21 -10.16
CA THR A 388 -82.52 -44.80 -9.73
C THR A 388 -83.55 -45.19 -10.78
N TYR A 389 -84.82 -45.23 -10.38
CA TYR A 389 -85.95 -45.56 -11.25
C TYR A 389 -86.98 -44.44 -11.26
N THR A 390 -87.55 -44.16 -12.43
CA THR A 390 -88.69 -43.26 -12.65
C THR A 390 -89.74 -43.94 -13.54
N GLY A 391 -90.98 -43.45 -13.56
CA GLY A 391 -92.03 -43.99 -14.44
C GLY A 391 -93.37 -44.17 -13.75
N SER A 392 -94.22 -45.07 -14.27
CA SER A 392 -95.62 -45.22 -13.83
C SER A 392 -95.77 -45.43 -12.31
N GLY A 393 -96.37 -44.43 -11.64
CA GLY A 393 -96.64 -44.44 -10.19
C GLY A 393 -95.47 -44.00 -9.31
N ILE A 394 -94.32 -43.63 -9.88
CA ILE A 394 -93.15 -43.08 -9.18
C ILE A 394 -93.06 -41.58 -9.49
N TYR A 395 -93.41 -40.75 -8.52
CA TYR A 395 -93.48 -39.29 -8.69
C TYR A 395 -92.14 -38.58 -8.46
N SER A 396 -91.12 -39.28 -7.96
CA SER A 396 -89.74 -38.82 -7.79
C SER A 396 -88.80 -40.02 -7.87
N GLU A 397 -87.59 -39.83 -8.40
CA GLU A 397 -86.57 -40.89 -8.49
C GLU A 397 -86.42 -41.68 -7.19
N THR A 398 -86.42 -43.01 -7.29
CA THR A 398 -86.25 -43.92 -6.15
C THR A 398 -85.14 -44.93 -6.41
N THR A 399 -84.44 -45.33 -5.34
CA THR A 399 -83.47 -46.43 -5.36
C THR A 399 -84.13 -47.79 -5.17
N GLU A 400 -85.39 -47.82 -4.75
CA GLU A 400 -86.13 -49.07 -4.59
C GLU A 400 -86.57 -49.59 -5.96
N GLN A 401 -86.28 -50.86 -6.23
CA GLN A 401 -86.66 -51.49 -7.48
C GLN A 401 -88.19 -51.57 -7.60
N PRO A 402 -88.81 -51.12 -8.72
CA PRO A 402 -90.25 -51.16 -8.89
C PRO A 402 -90.76 -52.61 -8.97
N LYS A 403 -91.87 -52.91 -8.28
CA LYS A 403 -92.50 -54.25 -8.23
C LYS A 403 -93.88 -54.31 -8.90
N ASN A 404 -94.43 -53.16 -9.29
CA ASN A 404 -95.74 -53.01 -9.92
C ASN A 404 -95.63 -53.03 -11.45
N ALA A 405 -96.71 -53.39 -12.15
CA ALA A 405 -96.74 -53.40 -13.61
C ALA A 405 -96.78 -51.96 -14.19
N GLY A 406 -95.87 -51.62 -15.11
CA GLY A 406 -95.79 -50.29 -15.70
C GLY A 406 -94.53 -50.11 -16.58
N SER A 407 -94.41 -48.94 -17.22
CA SER A 407 -93.18 -48.55 -17.93
C SER A 407 -92.31 -47.73 -16.98
N TYR A 408 -91.07 -48.17 -16.81
CA TYR A 408 -90.08 -47.55 -15.93
C TYR A 408 -88.80 -47.26 -16.71
N THR A 409 -88.15 -46.15 -16.39
CA THR A 409 -86.81 -45.81 -16.86
C THR A 409 -85.84 -45.94 -15.71
N ALA A 410 -84.82 -46.78 -15.89
CA ALA A 410 -83.68 -46.83 -15.00
C ALA A 410 -82.65 -45.78 -15.44
N ILE A 411 -82.11 -45.03 -14.49
CA ILE A 411 -81.14 -43.96 -14.70
C ILE A 411 -79.89 -44.34 -13.92
N LEU A 412 -78.75 -44.44 -14.60
CA LEU A 412 -77.46 -44.58 -13.97
C LEU A 412 -76.87 -43.19 -13.79
N THR A 413 -76.69 -42.78 -12.55
CA THR A 413 -76.00 -41.54 -12.19
C THR A 413 -74.61 -41.89 -11.68
N ILE A 414 -73.58 -41.30 -12.28
CA ILE A 414 -72.22 -41.39 -11.78
C ILE A 414 -71.86 -40.04 -11.15
N SER A 415 -71.50 -40.06 -9.88
CA SER A 415 -71.18 -38.84 -9.12
C SER A 415 -69.98 -39.08 -8.21
N GLY A 416 -69.27 -38.02 -7.83
CA GLY A 416 -68.19 -38.09 -6.87
C GLY A 416 -67.69 -36.68 -6.57
N ASP A 417 -67.05 -36.51 -5.42
CA ASP A 417 -66.61 -35.18 -4.94
C ASP A 417 -65.71 -34.44 -5.95
N ASN A 418 -64.99 -35.20 -6.79
CA ASN A 418 -64.07 -34.67 -7.81
C ASN A 418 -64.60 -34.71 -9.26
N TYR A 419 -65.82 -35.18 -9.50
CA TYR A 419 -66.36 -35.39 -10.84
C TYR A 419 -67.68 -34.64 -11.04
N GLU A 420 -67.94 -34.16 -12.26
CA GLU A 420 -69.27 -33.66 -12.61
C GLU A 420 -70.24 -34.85 -12.59
N THR A 421 -71.43 -34.64 -12.03
CA THR A 421 -72.46 -35.69 -12.00
C THR A 421 -73.02 -35.85 -13.41
N VAL A 422 -72.96 -37.07 -13.94
CA VAL A 422 -73.47 -37.44 -15.27
C VAL A 422 -74.61 -38.44 -15.14
#